data_AF-A0A060HJU8-F1
#
_entry.id   AF-A0A060HJU8-F1
#
_cell.length_a   1.000
_cell.length_b   1.000
_cell.length_c   1.000
_cell.angle_alpha   90.00
_cell.angle_beta   90.00
_cell.angle_gamma   90.00
#
_symmetry.space_group_name_H-M   'P 1'
#
loop_
_entity.id
_entity.type
_entity.pdbx_description
1 polymer ?
#
loop_
_entity_poly.entity_id
_entity_poly.type
_entity_poly.pdbx_seq_one_letter_code
_entity_poly.pdbx_strand_id
1 'polypeptide(L)'
;MPRYLQLTNEQVTLDSWVTARLRDRLRRASIIATRTGKPVVLYRHTIEEMDQSAEEEIATVNEQYVVVQVITHGGFIPPNFQQQYVFTFEQFPDYIMKRSNELLALCLDSLDQEIVD
;
A
#
# COMPACT_ATOMS: atom_id res chain seq x y z
N MET A 1 29.46 3.28 26.92
CA MET A 1 29.00 3.22 25.52
C MET A 1 27.73 4.06 25.42
N PRO A 2 27.66 5.09 24.57
CA PRO A 2 26.52 6.00 24.56
C PRO A 2 25.31 5.31 23.91
N ARG A 3 24.18 5.34 24.63
CA ARG A 3 22.89 4.71 24.28
C ARG A 3 22.32 5.15 22.92
N TYR A 4 22.80 6.28 22.37
CA TYR A 4 22.36 6.83 21.08
C TYR A 4 22.78 6.00 19.86
N LEU A 5 23.93 5.31 19.88
CA LEU A 5 24.40 4.52 18.73
C LEU A 5 23.66 3.18 18.56
N GLN A 6 23.07 2.66 19.63
CA GLN A 6 22.33 1.39 19.60
C GLN A 6 20.92 1.58 19.01
N LEU A 7 20.25 2.69 19.36
CA LEU A 7 18.92 3.03 18.86
C LEU A 7 18.89 3.19 17.33
N THR A 8 19.92 3.78 16.73
CA THR A 8 19.99 4.01 15.28
C THR A 8 20.22 2.72 14.48
N ASN A 9 21.01 1.78 15.00
CA ASN A 9 21.31 0.54 14.28
C ASN A 9 20.12 -0.43 14.29
N GLU A 10 19.43 -0.56 15.42
CA GLU A 10 18.25 -1.44 15.51
C GLU A 10 17.11 -0.92 14.63
N GLN A 11 16.87 0.40 14.63
CA GLN A 11 15.85 1.03 13.80
C GLN A 11 16.14 0.90 12.30
N VAL A 12 17.37 1.19 11.86
CA VAL A 12 17.78 1.02 10.45
C VAL A 12 17.64 -0.44 9.99
N THR A 13 17.95 -1.38 10.88
CA THR A 13 17.81 -2.82 10.58
C THR A 13 16.34 -3.21 10.43
N LEU A 14 15.48 -2.74 11.34
CA LEU A 14 14.04 -3.01 11.29
C LEU A 14 13.41 -2.45 10.01
N ASP A 15 13.71 -1.19 9.67
CA ASP A 15 13.20 -0.55 8.45
C ASP A 15 13.61 -1.32 7.20
N SER A 16 14.89 -1.72 7.11
CA SER A 16 15.39 -2.51 6.00
C SER A 16 14.69 -3.86 5.86
N TRP A 17 14.36 -4.50 6.97
CA TRP A 17 13.66 -5.78 7.00
C TRP A 17 12.19 -5.62 6.58
N VAL A 18 11.50 -4.60 7.08
CA VAL A 18 10.11 -4.30 6.69
C VAL A 18 10.03 -4.00 5.19
N THR A 19 10.93 -3.16 4.68
CA THR A 19 11.04 -2.86 3.25
C THR A 19 11.24 -4.12 2.42
N ALA A 20 12.19 -4.98 2.80
CA ALA A 20 12.45 -6.23 2.08
C ALA A 20 11.25 -7.18 2.11
N ARG A 21 10.59 -7.33 3.27
CA ARG A 21 9.39 -8.17 3.42
C ARG A 21 8.25 -7.66 2.56
N LEU A 22 8.00 -6.35 2.56
CA LEU A 22 6.94 -5.76 1.75
C LEU A 22 7.22 -5.97 0.25
N ARG A 23 8.47 -5.78 -0.21
CA ARG A 23 8.87 -6.05 -1.61
C ARG A 23 8.59 -7.49 -2.03
N ASP A 24 8.95 -8.46 -1.19
CA ASP A 24 8.68 -9.88 -1.45
C ASP A 24 7.17 -10.14 -1.58
N ARG A 25 6.38 -9.65 -0.62
CA ARG A 25 4.92 -9.82 -0.62
C ARG A 25 4.26 -9.17 -1.84
N LEU A 26 4.69 -7.97 -2.24
CA LEU A 26 4.19 -7.31 -3.46
C LEU A 26 4.44 -8.15 -4.72
N ARG A 27 5.62 -8.76 -4.86
CA ARG A 27 5.93 -9.65 -5.99
C ARG A 27 5.03 -10.89 -6.00
N ARG A 28 4.74 -11.48 -4.83
CA ARG A 28 3.82 -12.63 -4.74
C ARG A 28 2.39 -12.22 -5.09
N ALA A 29 1.93 -11.08 -4.59
CA ALA A 29 0.62 -10.53 -4.95
C ALA A 29 0.51 -10.21 -6.44
N SER A 30 1.59 -9.75 -7.09
CA SER A 30 1.57 -9.47 -8.53
C SER A 30 1.34 -10.74 -9.36
N ILE A 31 1.89 -11.88 -8.94
CA ILE A 31 1.63 -13.19 -9.56
C ILE A 31 0.15 -13.56 -9.43
N ILE A 32 -0.46 -13.32 -8.26
CA ILE A 32 -1.90 -13.54 -8.04
C ILE A 32 -2.73 -12.61 -8.95
N ALA A 33 -2.35 -11.33 -9.03
CA ALA A 33 -3.02 -10.35 -9.87
C ALA A 33 -2.98 -10.74 -11.36
N THR A 34 -1.81 -11.15 -11.86
CA THR A 34 -1.65 -11.65 -13.23
C THR A 34 -2.50 -12.90 -13.47
N ARG A 35 -2.47 -13.87 -12.55
CA ARG A 35 -3.23 -15.12 -12.69
C ARG A 35 -4.74 -14.91 -12.71
N THR A 36 -5.24 -13.98 -11.90
CA THR A 36 -6.68 -13.73 -11.74
C THR A 36 -7.21 -12.66 -12.71
N GLY A 37 -6.33 -11.88 -13.33
CA GLY A 37 -6.70 -10.70 -14.11
C GLY A 37 -7.31 -9.57 -13.26
N LYS A 38 -7.14 -9.62 -11.93
CA LYS A 38 -7.72 -8.67 -10.98
C LYS A 38 -6.62 -8.08 -10.08
N PRO A 39 -6.54 -6.75 -9.93
CA PRO A 39 -5.61 -6.15 -8.98
C PRO A 39 -5.89 -6.61 -7.55
N VAL A 40 -4.82 -6.87 -6.80
CA VAL A 40 -4.91 -7.14 -5.35
C VAL A 40 -5.02 -5.82 -4.61
N VAL A 41 -6.03 -5.67 -3.77
CA VAL A 41 -6.21 -4.43 -2.97
C VAL A 41 -5.31 -4.50 -1.75
N LEU A 42 -4.49 -3.47 -1.55
CA LEU A 42 -3.61 -3.33 -0.39
C LEU A 42 -4.30 -2.61 0.77
N TYR A 43 -5.06 -1.56 0.46
CA TYR A 43 -5.92 -0.87 1.41
C TYR A 43 -6.96 -0.04 0.66
N ARG A 44 -8.00 0.33 1.42
CA ARG A 44 -8.91 1.43 1.11
C ARG A 44 -8.96 2.35 2.32
N HIS A 45 -8.80 3.64 2.08
CA HIS A 45 -8.80 4.65 3.12
C HIS A 45 -9.73 5.78 2.73
N THR A 46 -10.81 5.97 3.47
CA THR A 46 -11.72 7.10 3.30
C THR A 46 -11.02 8.38 3.75
N ILE A 47 -10.86 9.32 2.82
CA ILE A 47 -10.30 10.66 3.09
C ILE A 47 -11.42 11.56 3.62
N GLU A 48 -12.55 11.57 2.92
CA GLU A 48 -13.72 12.37 3.28
C GLU A 48 -15.01 11.60 2.96
N GLU A 49 -15.94 11.62 3.91
CA GLU A 49 -17.30 11.12 3.73
C GLU A 49 -18.25 12.30 3.55
N MET A 50 -19.06 12.23 2.50
CA MET A 50 -20.10 13.20 2.18
C MET A 50 -21.46 12.50 2.21
N ASP A 51 -22.54 13.27 2.26
CA ASP A 51 -23.91 12.77 2.51
C ASP A 51 -24.34 11.61 1.58
N GLN A 52 -23.91 11.64 0.31
CA GLN A 52 -24.17 10.57 -0.66
C GLN A 52 -22.94 10.10 -1.42
N SER A 53 -21.73 10.54 -1.05
CA SER A 53 -20.50 10.22 -1.79
C SER A 53 -19.31 10.10 -0.85
N ALA A 54 -18.24 9.46 -1.30
CA ALA A 54 -17.01 9.35 -0.54
C ALA A 54 -15.81 9.66 -1.43
N GLU A 55 -14.80 10.25 -0.82
CA GLU A 55 -13.46 10.33 -1.36
C GLU A 55 -12.58 9.26 -0.69
N GLU A 56 -11.98 8.39 -1.49
CA GLU A 56 -11.17 7.28 -1.02
C GLU A 56 -9.80 7.24 -1.70
N GLU A 57 -8.76 7.02 -0.90
CA GLU A 57 -7.46 6.56 -1.37
C GLU A 57 -7.45 5.03 -1.43
N ILE A 58 -7.12 4.46 -2.59
CA ILE A 58 -7.06 3.01 -2.79
C ILE A 58 -5.68 2.68 -3.34
N ALA A 59 -4.98 1.76 -2.68
CA ALA A 59 -3.76 1.16 -3.21
C ALA A 59 -4.03 -0.25 -3.72
N THR A 60 -3.53 -0.56 -4.92
CA THR A 60 -3.65 -1.88 -5.52
C THR A 60 -2.33 -2.34 -6.13
N VAL A 61 -2.07 -3.65 -6.06
CA VAL A 61 -1.00 -4.32 -6.80
C VAL A 61 -1.57 -4.86 -8.10
N ASN A 62 -0.98 -4.46 -9.22
CA ASN A 62 -1.21 -5.09 -10.51
C ASN A 62 0.00 -5.97 -10.89
N GLU A 63 0.12 -6.37 -12.16
CA GLU A 63 1.17 -7.28 -12.62
C GLU A 63 2.60 -6.80 -12.33
N GLN A 64 2.84 -5.49 -12.36
CA GLN A 64 4.19 -4.91 -12.31
C GLN A 64 4.35 -3.74 -11.33
N TYR A 65 3.25 -3.15 -10.89
CA TYR A 65 3.23 -1.87 -10.18
C TYR A 65 2.25 -1.88 -9.01
N VAL A 66 2.51 -0.98 -8.07
CA VAL A 66 1.51 -0.53 -7.12
C VAL A 66 0.89 0.77 -7.64
N VAL A 67 -0.42 0.80 -7.76
CA VAL A 67 -1.18 1.98 -8.15
C VAL A 67 -1.92 2.49 -6.93
N VAL A 68 -1.60 3.71 -6.51
CA VAL A 68 -2.33 4.46 -5.48
C VAL A 68 -3.18 5.51 -6.17
N GLN A 69 -4.47 5.54 -5.88
CA GLN A 69 -5.39 6.45 -6.52
C GLN A 69 -6.36 7.05 -5.52
N VAL A 70 -6.64 8.35 -5.67
CA VAL A 70 -7.70 9.03 -4.95
C VAL A 70 -8.90 9.13 -5.87
N ILE A 71 -10.02 8.54 -5.45
CA ILE A 71 -11.25 8.52 -6.21
C ILE A 71 -12.39 9.15 -5.41
N THR A 72 -13.26 9.87 -6.10
CA THR A 72 -14.57 10.23 -5.57
C THR A 72 -15.61 9.33 -6.22
N HIS A 73 -16.49 8.72 -5.42
CA HIS A 73 -17.57 7.86 -5.90
C HIS A 73 -18.81 7.97 -5.01
N GLY A 74 -19.95 7.46 -5.51
CA GLY A 74 -21.22 7.44 -4.79
C GLY A 74 -22.18 8.57 -5.21
N GLY A 75 -23.47 8.33 -4.90
CA GLY A 75 -24.53 9.31 -5.10
C GLY A 75 -24.79 9.58 -6.58
N PHE A 76 -25.01 10.85 -6.91
CA PHE A 76 -25.19 11.31 -8.29
C PHE A 76 -23.89 11.82 -8.93
N ILE A 77 -22.74 11.64 -8.26
CA ILE A 77 -21.44 12.11 -8.74
C ILE A 77 -20.84 11.02 -9.65
N PRO A 78 -20.52 11.33 -10.92
CA PRO A 78 -19.77 10.41 -11.76
C PRO A 78 -18.42 10.08 -11.10
N PRO A 79 -18.02 8.80 -11.01
CA PRO A 79 -16.73 8.45 -10.44
C PRO A 79 -15.60 9.21 -11.11
N ASN A 80 -14.76 9.86 -10.32
CA ASN A 80 -13.65 10.66 -10.81
C ASN A 80 -12.34 10.28 -10.11
N PHE A 81 -11.28 10.15 -10.90
CA PHE A 81 -9.92 9.98 -10.39
C PHE A 81 -9.30 11.36 -10.17
N GLN A 82 -9.12 11.73 -8.92
CA GLN A 82 -8.51 13.01 -8.58
C GLN A 82 -6.99 12.97 -8.71
N GLN A 83 -6.39 11.87 -8.27
CA GLN A 83 -4.94 11.68 -8.28
C GLN A 83 -4.63 10.20 -8.53
N GLN A 84 -3.51 9.96 -9.21
CA GLN A 84 -2.98 8.61 -9.41
C GLN A 84 -1.46 8.63 -9.36
N TYR A 85 -0.89 7.71 -8.60
CA TYR A 85 0.54 7.48 -8.47
C TYR A 85 0.85 6.03 -8.82
N VAL A 86 1.90 5.82 -9.59
CA VAL A 86 2.37 4.50 -9.99
C VAL A 86 3.76 4.30 -9.43
N PHE A 87 3.93 3.24 -8.64
CA PHE A 87 5.19 2.89 -8.00
C PHE A 87 5.66 1.52 -8.48
N THR A 88 6.96 1.39 -8.70
CA THR A 88 7.58 0.06 -8.75
C THR A 88 7.56 -0.56 -7.35
N PHE A 89 7.75 -1.88 -7.27
CA PHE A 89 7.87 -2.57 -5.98
C PHE A 89 9.08 -2.10 -5.17
N GLU A 90 10.11 -1.55 -5.79
CA GLU A 90 11.25 -0.96 -5.06
C GLU A 90 10.89 0.38 -4.41
N GLN A 91 10.05 1.19 -5.07
CA GLN A 91 9.67 2.54 -4.64
C GLN A 91 8.55 2.58 -3.61
N PHE A 92 7.56 1.69 -3.73
CA PHE A 92 6.35 1.74 -2.90
C PHE A 92 6.61 1.59 -1.39
N PRO A 93 7.50 0.69 -0.91
CA PRO A 93 7.79 0.55 0.51
C PRO A 93 8.28 1.86 1.15
N ASP A 94 9.22 2.53 0.49
CA ASP A 94 9.77 3.79 1.00
C ASP A 94 8.71 4.91 1.01
N TYR A 95 7.78 4.89 0.05
CA TYR A 95 6.63 5.79 0.01
C TYR A 95 5.68 5.54 1.19
N ILE A 96 5.21 4.29 1.37
CA ILE A 96 4.17 3.99 2.35
C ILE A 96 4.66 4.14 3.79
N MET A 97 5.93 3.79 4.07
CA MET A 97 6.56 3.97 5.39
C MET A 97 6.62 5.45 5.80
N LYS A 98 6.84 6.37 4.84
CA LYS A 98 6.81 7.81 5.10
C LYS A 98 5.39 8.36 5.19
N ARG A 99 4.42 7.69 4.54
CA ARG A 99 3.05 8.14 4.42
C ARG A 99 2.22 7.87 5.67
N SER A 100 2.24 6.63 6.17
CA SER A 100 1.49 6.23 7.37
C SER A 100 1.84 4.81 7.80
N ASN A 101 2.16 4.63 9.10
CA ASN A 101 2.35 3.31 9.70
C ASN A 101 1.06 2.48 9.71
N GLU A 102 -0.10 3.13 9.79
CA GLU A 102 -1.40 2.45 9.76
C GLU A 102 -1.70 1.88 8.38
N LEU A 103 -1.45 2.66 7.32
CA LEU A 103 -1.64 2.18 5.95
C LEU A 103 -0.63 1.07 5.60
N LEU A 104 0.61 1.18 6.11
CA LEU A 104 1.61 0.11 5.99
C LEU A 104 1.12 -1.19 6.65
N ALA A 105 0.54 -1.12 7.85
CA ALA A 105 -0.01 -2.28 8.52
C ALA A 105 -1.15 -2.91 7.70
N LEU A 106 -2.08 -2.11 7.18
CA LEU A 106 -3.15 -2.59 6.30
C LEU A 106 -2.62 -3.27 5.03
N CYS A 107 -1.54 -2.75 4.43
CA CYS A 107 -0.89 -3.41 3.30
C CYS A 107 -0.41 -4.81 3.67
N LEU A 108 0.29 -4.94 4.80
CA LEU A 108 0.86 -6.20 5.25
C LEU A 108 -0.25 -7.21 5.59
N ASP A 109 -1.28 -6.77 6.29
CA ASP A 109 -2.42 -7.62 6.66
C ASP A 109 -3.18 -8.12 5.42
N SER A 110 -3.44 -7.23 4.46
CA SER A 110 -4.11 -7.61 3.20
C SER A 110 -3.28 -8.59 2.39
N LEU A 111 -1.96 -8.36 2.31
CA LEU A 111 -1.04 -9.25 1.60
C LEU A 111 -0.94 -10.63 2.27
N ASP A 112 -0.88 -10.69 3.60
CA ASP A 112 -0.81 -11.96 4.33
C ASP A 112 -2.15 -12.74 4.24
N GLN A 113 -3.29 -12.09 3.98
CA GLN A 113 -4.57 -12.77 3.71
C GLN A 113 -4.66 -13.34 2.28
N GLU A 114 -4.16 -12.61 1.29
CA GLU A 114 -4.20 -13.02 -0.12
C GLU A 114 -3.16 -14.09 -0.45
N ILE A 115 -2.04 -14.07 0.28
CA ILE A 115 -0.90 -14.94 0.05
C ILE A 115 -0.93 -16.07 1.08
N VAL A 116 -1.52 -17.19 0.69
CA VAL A 116 -1.42 -18.44 1.48
C VAL A 116 -0.05 -19.07 1.22
N ASP A 117 0.72 -19.28 2.28
CA ASP A 117 1.99 -20.02 2.27
C ASP A 117 1.80 -21.53 2.08
#